data_AF-A0A7J3SCY0-F1
#
_entry.id   AF-A0A7J3SCY0-F1
#
_cell.length_a   1.000
_cell.length_b   1.000
_cell.length_c   1.000
_cell.angle_alpha   90.00
_cell.angle_beta   90.00
_cell.angle_gamma   90.00
#
_symmetry.space_group_name_H-M   'P 1'
#
loop_
_entity.id
_entity.type
_entity.pdbx_description
1 polymer ?
#
loop_
_entity_poly.entity_id
_entity_poly.type
_entity_poly.pdbx_seq_one_letter_code
_entity_poly.pdbx_strand_id
1 'polypeptide(L)'
;MTALLAISIGTVIALLVLGEKAEWIEKIISKVYEKYKANIDKMLSKYNSTDIMNSVSSTLNDFKESFTKLKLNKLHLLIAFTLTTINWMTNVAILYVVLLSLGYRVSIWILMVIMVACEFVQMTPIAIPGMLGIIEAVMTMALQTFGVPLDVAATASVLTRLATFWFDLPVTAPAASYYGVKYLMKGMSREAN
;
A
#
# COMPACT_ATOMS: atom_id res chain seq x y z
N MET A 1 19.90 0.14 -13.83
CA MET A 1 19.50 -1.20 -13.35
C MET A 1 20.15 -1.56 -12.01
N THR A 2 21.47 -1.47 -11.88
CA THR A 2 22.22 -1.81 -10.64
C THR A 2 21.83 -0.96 -9.43
N ALA A 3 21.61 0.35 -9.58
CA ALA A 3 21.20 1.22 -8.49
C ALA A 3 19.79 0.90 -7.94
N LEU A 4 18.83 0.58 -8.82
CA LEU A 4 17.47 0.20 -8.42
C LEU A 4 17.45 -1.13 -7.65
N LEU A 5 18.25 -2.10 -8.10
CA LEU A 5 18.43 -3.37 -7.39
C LEU A 5 19.09 -3.18 -6.02
N ALA A 6 20.10 -2.31 -5.93
CA ALA A 6 20.74 -2.00 -4.65
C ALA A 6 19.77 -1.34 -3.67
N ILE A 7 18.92 -0.40 -4.16
CA ILE A 7 17.89 0.25 -3.35
C ILE A 7 16.86 -0.78 -2.88
N SER A 8 16.33 -1.63 -3.76
CA SER A 8 15.32 -2.62 -3.37
C SER A 8 15.85 -3.63 -2.36
N ILE A 9 17.08 -4.13 -2.55
CA ILE A 9 17.76 -5.00 -1.58
C ILE A 9 17.96 -4.25 -0.25
N GLY A 10 18.40 -3.00 -0.30
CA GLY A 10 18.56 -2.15 0.88
C GLY A 10 17.25 -1.96 1.64
N THR A 11 16.13 -1.72 0.95
CA THR A 11 14.80 -1.59 1.55
C THR A 11 14.34 -2.90 2.19
N VAL A 12 14.54 -4.03 1.52
CA VAL A 12 14.19 -5.35 2.08
C VAL A 12 15.03 -5.64 3.33
N ILE A 13 16.35 -5.41 3.29
CA ILE A 13 17.22 -5.58 4.45
C ILE A 13 16.80 -4.64 5.58
N ALA A 14 16.50 -3.38 5.28
CA ALA A 14 16.02 -2.41 6.27
C ALA A 14 14.72 -2.88 6.93
N LEU A 15 13.75 -3.39 6.16
CA LEU A 15 12.50 -3.95 6.69
C LEU A 15 12.75 -5.19 7.57
N LEU A 16 13.67 -6.07 7.16
CA LEU A 16 14.04 -7.24 7.96
C LEU A 16 14.69 -6.83 9.29
N VAL A 17 15.61 -5.87 9.24
CA VAL A 17 16.30 -5.34 10.42
C VAL A 17 15.34 -4.56 11.33
N LEU A 18 14.42 -3.78 10.77
CA LEU A 18 13.38 -3.07 11.54
C LEU A 18 12.43 -4.04 12.23
N GLY A 19 12.07 -5.14 11.54
CA GLY A 19 11.26 -6.21 12.11
C GLY A 19 11.93 -6.90 13.31
N GLU A 20 13.25 -7.04 13.29
CA GLU A 20 14.02 -7.62 14.41
C GLU A 20 14.32 -6.59 15.51
N LYS A 21 14.54 -5.33 15.15
CA LYS A 21 14.92 -4.24 16.06
C LYS A 21 13.73 -3.34 16.44
N ALA A 22 12.60 -3.94 16.79
CA ALA A 22 11.44 -3.20 17.31
C ALA A 22 11.82 -2.32 18.53
N GLU A 23 12.78 -2.75 19.34
CA GLU A 23 13.35 -2.00 20.47
C GLU A 23 13.99 -0.66 20.06
N TRP A 24 14.55 -0.57 18.84
CA TRP A 24 15.08 0.69 18.32
C TRP A 24 13.97 1.67 17.97
N ILE A 25 12.86 1.17 17.44
CA ILE A 25 11.65 1.96 17.15
C ILE A 25 11.04 2.47 18.46
N GLU A 26 10.92 1.62 19.47
CA GLU A 26 10.46 1.99 20.81
C GLU A 26 11.32 3.10 21.42
N LYS A 27 12.64 3.01 21.27
CA LYS A 27 13.59 4.04 21.73
C LYS A 27 13.45 5.37 20.98
N ILE A 28 13.13 5.35 19.69
CA ILE A 28 12.86 6.56 18.92
C ILE A 28 11.54 7.18 19.37
N ILE A 29 10.48 6.37 19.47
CA ILE A 29 9.15 6.85 19.85
C ILE A 29 9.20 7.46 21.25
N SER A 30 9.85 6.81 22.21
CA SER A 30 10.03 7.36 23.56
C SER A 30 10.80 8.69 23.56
N LYS A 31 11.89 8.81 22.78
CA LYS A 31 12.62 10.08 22.64
C LYS A 31 11.78 11.19 22.01
N VAL A 32 11.00 10.87 20.98
CA VAL A 32 10.11 11.84 20.32
C VAL A 32 9.00 12.24 21.28
N TYR A 33 8.41 11.27 22.00
CA TYR A 33 7.37 11.49 22.99
C TYR A 33 7.85 12.44 24.08
N GLU A 34 9.01 12.18 24.71
CA GLU A 34 9.57 13.06 25.75
C GLU A 34 9.89 14.46 25.22
N LYS A 35 10.43 14.56 23.99
CA LYS A 35 10.75 15.85 23.36
C LYS A 35 9.51 16.71 23.09
N TYR A 36 8.38 16.08 22.77
CA TYR A 36 7.13 16.76 22.41
C TYR A 36 6.02 16.55 23.43
N LYS A 37 6.34 16.10 24.64
CA LYS A 37 5.39 15.66 25.67
C LYS A 37 4.30 16.69 25.93
N ALA A 38 4.68 17.95 26.16
CA ALA A 38 3.73 19.03 26.42
C ALA A 38 2.77 19.30 25.25
N ASN A 39 3.22 19.12 24.00
CA ASN A 39 2.37 19.30 22.82
C ASN A 39 1.48 18.07 22.57
N ILE A 40 2.03 16.86 22.76
CA ILE A 40 1.31 15.60 22.60
C ILE A 40 0.23 15.47 23.67
N ASP A 41 0.55 15.71 24.94
CA ASP A 41 -0.40 15.66 26.06
C ASP A 41 -1.48 16.73 25.92
N LYS A 42 -1.18 17.88 25.30
CA LYS A 42 -2.18 18.90 24.97
C LYS A 42 -3.10 18.47 23.82
N MET A 43 -2.57 17.82 22.78
CA MET A 43 -3.37 17.30 21.65
C MET A 43 -4.19 16.05 22.03
N LEU A 44 -3.66 15.24 22.94
CA LEU A 44 -4.25 13.99 23.41
C LEU A 44 -4.73 14.11 24.85
N SER A 45 -5.13 15.30 25.30
CA SER A 45 -5.52 15.57 26.70
C SER A 45 -6.69 14.74 27.22
N LYS A 46 -7.36 14.01 26.32
CA LYS A 46 -8.43 13.04 26.60
C LYS A 46 -7.89 11.65 26.99
N TYR A 47 -6.62 11.36 26.75
CA TYR A 47 -5.95 10.09 26.99
C TYR A 47 -4.77 10.27 27.97
N ASN A 48 -4.58 9.32 28.90
CA ASN A 48 -3.43 9.38 29.80
C ASN A 48 -2.14 9.05 29.03
N SER A 49 -1.11 9.88 29.24
CA SER A 49 0.26 9.73 28.72
C SER A 49 0.84 8.32 28.86
N THR A 50 0.59 7.66 30.00
CA THR A 50 1.08 6.32 30.31
C THR A 50 0.39 5.24 29.46
N ASP A 51 -0.91 5.41 29.17
CA ASP A 51 -1.68 4.46 28.36
C ASP A 51 -1.22 4.49 26.90
N ILE A 52 -0.82 5.65 26.39
CA ILE A 52 -0.25 5.81 25.04
C ILE A 52 1.05 5.03 24.91
N MET A 53 1.98 5.20 25.87
CA MET A 53 3.27 4.51 25.83
C MET A 53 3.10 2.99 25.95
N ASN A 54 2.21 2.54 26.84
CA ASN A 54 1.89 1.11 26.99
C ASN A 54 1.28 0.53 25.71
N SER A 55 0.39 1.26 25.04
CA SER A 55 -0.21 0.84 23.77
C SER A 55 0.82 0.77 22.64
N VAL A 56 1.74 1.73 22.56
CA VAL A 56 2.86 1.69 21.61
C VAL A 56 3.74 0.46 21.84
N SER A 57 4.19 0.22 23.07
CA SER A 57 5.04 -0.93 23.40
C SER A 57 4.30 -2.26 23.15
N SER A 58 3.01 -2.36 23.48
CA SER A 58 2.19 -3.54 23.16
C SER A 58 2.10 -3.77 21.65
N THR A 59 1.80 -2.73 20.88
CA THR A 59 1.69 -2.82 19.41
C THR A 59 3.02 -3.22 18.77
N LEU A 60 4.14 -2.69 19.26
CA LEU A 60 5.48 -3.06 18.80
C LEU A 60 5.82 -4.51 19.14
N ASN A 61 5.40 -5.00 20.30
CA ASN A 61 5.58 -6.41 20.68
C ASN A 61 4.72 -7.34 19.82
N ASP A 62 3.45 -7.00 19.60
CA ASP A 62 2.55 -7.76 18.71
C ASP A 62 3.08 -7.80 17.27
N PHE A 63 3.63 -6.67 16.80
CA PHE A 63 4.30 -6.59 15.51
C PHE A 63 5.55 -7.48 15.47
N LYS A 64 6.42 -7.41 16.48
CA LYS A 64 7.64 -8.26 16.58
C LYS A 64 7.28 -9.75 16.59
N GLU A 65 6.25 -10.13 17.33
CA GLU A 65 5.76 -11.51 17.39
C GLU A 65 5.21 -11.96 16.03
N SER A 66 4.35 -11.15 15.42
CA SER A 66 3.76 -11.44 14.11
C SER A 66 4.83 -11.51 13.01
N PHE A 67 5.81 -10.60 13.04
CA PHE A 67 6.94 -10.58 12.12
C PHE A 67 7.81 -11.84 12.28
N THR A 68 8.07 -12.26 13.51
CA THR A 68 8.80 -13.50 13.79
C THR A 68 8.03 -14.72 13.26
N LYS A 69 6.71 -14.79 13.48
CA LYS A 69 5.86 -15.86 12.94
C LYS A 69 5.87 -15.90 11.41
N LEU A 70 5.78 -14.74 10.76
CA LEU A 70 5.87 -14.61 9.30
C LEU A 70 7.22 -15.11 8.78
N LYS A 71 8.32 -14.73 9.42
CA LYS A 71 9.69 -15.15 9.05
C LYS A 71 9.87 -16.67 9.15
N LEU A 72 9.26 -17.30 10.15
CA LEU A 72 9.33 -18.76 10.36
C LEU A 72 8.52 -19.53 9.31
N ASN A 73 7.45 -18.94 8.78
CA ASN A 73 6.56 -19.62 7.84
C ASN A 73 6.83 -19.22 6.37
N LYS A 74 7.91 -19.79 5.81
CA LYS A 74 8.36 -19.52 4.43
C LYS A 74 7.28 -19.76 3.37
N LEU A 75 6.38 -20.73 3.58
CA LEU A 75 5.29 -21.02 2.64
C LEU A 75 4.31 -19.86 2.55
N HIS A 76 3.91 -19.27 3.68
CA HIS A 76 2.98 -18.13 3.67
C HIS A 76 3.61 -16.90 3.03
N LEU A 77 4.91 -16.65 3.25
CA LEU A 77 5.65 -15.60 2.55
C LEU A 77 5.70 -15.83 1.04
N LEU A 78 5.95 -17.06 0.59
CA LEU A 78 5.95 -17.41 -0.82
C LEU A 78 4.58 -17.20 -1.45
N ILE A 79 3.51 -17.64 -0.78
CA ILE A 79 2.13 -17.46 -1.25
C ILE A 79 1.81 -15.97 -1.35
N ALA A 80 2.09 -15.18 -0.31
CA ALA A 80 1.84 -13.74 -0.32
C ALA A 80 2.60 -13.02 -1.44
N PHE A 81 3.88 -13.35 -1.63
CA PHE A 81 4.71 -12.81 -2.71
C PHE A 81 4.14 -13.18 -4.09
N THR A 82 3.75 -14.45 -4.27
CA THR A 82 3.20 -14.95 -5.54
C THR A 82 1.87 -14.29 -5.85
N LEU A 83 0.95 -14.20 -4.89
CA LEU A 83 -0.35 -13.53 -5.06
C LEU A 83 -0.17 -12.05 -5.40
N THR A 84 0.77 -11.36 -4.73
CA THR A 84 1.07 -9.95 -5.02
C THR A 84 1.65 -9.78 -6.43
N THR A 85 2.53 -10.68 -6.84
CA THR A 85 3.10 -10.69 -8.19
C THR A 85 2.03 -10.93 -9.25
N ILE A 86 1.13 -11.88 -9.03
CA ILE A 86 -0.01 -12.14 -9.92
C ILE A 86 -0.90 -10.91 -10.01
N ASN A 87 -1.20 -10.26 -8.89
CA ASN A 87 -2.00 -9.03 -8.88
C ASN A 87 -1.39 -7.93 -9.77
N TRP A 88 -0.07 -7.70 -9.63
CA TRP A 88 0.66 -6.76 -10.47
C TRP A 88 0.61 -7.14 -11.96
N MET A 89 0.83 -8.42 -12.28
CA MET A 89 0.78 -8.89 -13.67
C MET A 89 -0.62 -8.75 -14.26
N THR A 90 -1.68 -9.01 -13.48
CA THR A 90 -3.07 -8.79 -13.90
C THR A 90 -3.34 -7.32 -14.18
N ASN A 91 -2.85 -6.40 -13.35
CA ASN A 91 -3.00 -4.96 -13.59
C ASN A 91 -2.36 -4.52 -14.92
N VAL A 92 -1.16 -5.00 -15.22
CA VAL A 92 -0.50 -4.73 -16.52
C VAL A 92 -1.28 -5.36 -17.67
N ALA A 93 -1.80 -6.58 -17.48
CA ALA A 93 -2.60 -7.26 -18.49
C ALA A 93 -3.91 -6.52 -18.80
N ILE A 94 -4.57 -5.93 -17.80
CA ILE A 94 -5.76 -5.10 -18.00
C ILE A 94 -5.45 -3.92 -18.92
N LEU A 95 -4.41 -3.15 -18.63
CA LEU A 95 -3.99 -2.03 -19.48
C LEU A 95 -3.64 -2.49 -20.90
N TYR A 96 -2.97 -3.63 -21.02
CA TYR A 96 -2.63 -4.21 -22.32
C TYR A 96 -3.89 -4.57 -23.14
N VAL A 97 -4.85 -5.26 -22.53
CA VAL A 97 -6.11 -5.65 -23.18
C VAL A 97 -6.93 -4.41 -23.57
N VAL A 98 -6.95 -3.37 -22.73
CA VAL A 98 -7.59 -2.09 -23.04
C VAL A 98 -6.94 -1.41 -24.25
N LEU A 99 -5.60 -1.37 -24.32
CA LEU A 99 -4.93 -0.80 -25.49
C LEU A 99 -5.20 -1.62 -26.77
N LEU A 100 -5.24 -2.95 -26.66
CA LEU A 100 -5.59 -3.82 -27.78
C LEU A 100 -7.01 -3.57 -28.28
N SER A 101 -7.99 -3.33 -27.40
CA SER A 101 -9.37 -3.04 -27.82
C SER A 101 -9.50 -1.69 -28.52
N LEU A 102 -8.61 -0.75 -28.21
CA LEU A 102 -8.47 0.54 -28.90
C LEU A 102 -7.62 0.45 -30.17
N GLY A 103 -7.15 -0.75 -30.55
CA GLY A 103 -6.35 -0.96 -31.75
C GLY A 103 -4.86 -0.62 -31.62
N TYR A 104 -4.37 -0.36 -30.40
CA TYR A 104 -2.98 0.00 -30.14
C TYR A 104 -2.18 -1.15 -29.54
N ARG A 105 -1.01 -1.42 -30.12
CA ARG A 105 -0.07 -2.43 -29.64
C ARG A 105 1.13 -1.76 -29.02
N VAL A 106 1.21 -1.82 -27.69
CA VAL A 106 2.36 -1.33 -26.93
C VAL A 106 3.08 -2.53 -26.34
N SER A 107 4.41 -2.49 -26.33
CA SER A 107 5.23 -3.54 -25.72
C SER A 107 4.86 -3.73 -24.24
N ILE A 108 4.68 -4.99 -23.82
CA ILE A 108 4.37 -5.32 -22.43
C ILE A 108 5.42 -4.78 -21.46
N TRP A 109 6.68 -4.68 -21.90
CA TRP A 109 7.79 -4.13 -21.12
C TRP A 109 7.60 -2.63 -20.84
N ILE A 110 7.09 -1.89 -21.81
CA ILE A 110 6.78 -0.46 -21.65
C ILE A 110 5.61 -0.31 -20.67
N LEU A 111 4.56 -1.13 -20.80
CA LEU A 111 3.40 -1.07 -19.91
C LEU A 111 3.77 -1.39 -18.46
N MET A 112 4.68 -2.34 -18.23
CA MET A 112 5.21 -2.61 -16.89
C MET A 112 5.89 -1.37 -16.29
N VAL A 113 6.73 -0.66 -17.05
CA VAL A 113 7.39 0.56 -16.59
C VAL A 113 6.37 1.66 -16.27
N ILE A 114 5.37 1.84 -17.13
CA ILE A 114 4.28 2.80 -16.91
C ILE A 114 3.51 2.47 -15.63
N MET A 115 3.14 1.20 -15.43
CA MET A 115 2.39 0.77 -14.25
C MET A 115 3.20 0.97 -12.95
N VAL A 116 4.51 0.68 -12.97
CA VAL A 116 5.40 0.97 -11.83
C VAL A 116 5.40 2.46 -11.49
N ALA A 117 5.44 3.34 -12.49
CA ALA A 117 5.38 4.78 -12.25
C ALA A 117 4.02 5.20 -11.66
N CYS A 118 2.91 4.67 -12.17
CA CYS A 118 1.58 4.92 -11.65
C CYS A 118 1.40 4.42 -10.21
N GLU A 119 1.96 3.25 -9.87
CA GLU A 119 1.91 2.71 -8.51
C GLU A 119 2.76 3.53 -7.54
N PHE A 120 3.94 3.99 -7.98
CA PHE A 120 4.77 4.86 -7.17
C PHE A 120 4.05 6.18 -6.82
N VAL A 121 3.35 6.77 -7.79
CA VAL A 121 2.51 7.95 -7.54
C VAL A 121 1.35 7.62 -6.60
N GLN A 122 0.71 6.46 -6.75
CA GLN A 122 -0.36 6.02 -5.84
C GLN A 122 0.09 5.85 -4.39
N MET A 123 1.34 5.44 -4.16
CA MET A 123 1.90 5.29 -2.81
C MET A 123 2.20 6.64 -2.14
N THR A 124 2.16 7.75 -2.88
CA THR A 124 2.38 9.07 -2.29
C THR A 124 1.16 9.49 -1.47
N PRO A 125 1.35 10.03 -0.24
CA PRO A 125 0.25 10.45 0.62
C PRO A 125 -0.30 11.81 0.15
N ILE A 126 -0.85 11.84 -1.05
CA ILE A 126 -1.60 12.95 -1.58
C ILE A 126 -3.02 12.81 -1.01
N ALA A 127 -3.52 13.83 -0.31
CA ALA A 127 -4.80 13.81 0.40
C ALA A 127 -6.02 13.85 -0.55
N ILE A 128 -5.97 13.11 -1.65
CA ILE A 128 -7.03 12.97 -2.64
C ILE A 128 -7.54 11.53 -2.57
N PRO A 129 -8.79 11.34 -2.08
CA PRO A 129 -9.37 10.00 -1.99
C PRO A 129 -9.44 9.36 -3.37
N GLY A 130 -8.92 8.13 -3.48
CA GLY A 130 -8.88 7.37 -4.74
C GLY A 130 -7.94 7.94 -5.82
N MET A 131 -7.19 9.01 -5.52
CA MET A 131 -6.27 9.66 -6.46
C MET A 131 -6.92 10.02 -7.81
N LEU A 132 -8.21 10.39 -7.79
CA LEU A 132 -9.03 10.65 -8.98
C LEU A 132 -8.39 11.73 -9.86
N GLY A 133 -8.32 11.47 -11.17
CA GLY A 133 -7.69 12.36 -12.16
C GLY A 133 -6.16 12.31 -12.20
N ILE A 134 -5.48 12.07 -11.06
CA ILE A 134 -4.01 12.03 -11.02
C ILE A 134 -3.48 10.82 -11.78
N ILE A 135 -4.01 9.64 -11.49
CA ILE A 135 -3.47 8.40 -12.08
C ILE A 135 -3.79 8.32 -13.57
N GLU A 136 -4.96 8.80 -13.99
CA GLU A 136 -5.31 8.95 -15.40
C GLU A 136 -4.35 9.89 -16.10
N ALA A 137 -4.05 11.06 -15.50
CA ALA A 137 -3.12 12.02 -16.08
C ALA A 137 -1.71 11.43 -16.20
N VAL A 138 -1.19 10.80 -15.14
CA VAL A 138 0.14 10.16 -15.13
C VAL A 138 0.22 9.07 -16.17
N MET A 139 -0.76 8.17 -16.21
CA MET A 139 -0.82 7.08 -17.19
C MET A 139 -0.93 7.62 -18.62
N THR A 140 -1.76 8.65 -18.84
CA THR A 140 -1.94 9.29 -20.16
C THR A 140 -0.66 9.96 -20.65
N MET A 141 0.04 10.70 -19.78
CA MET A 141 1.32 11.33 -20.12
C MET A 141 2.41 10.28 -20.38
N ALA A 142 2.45 9.22 -19.58
CA ALA A 142 3.41 8.14 -19.75
C ALA A 142 3.20 7.41 -21.08
N LEU A 143 1.95 7.06 -21.43
CA LEU A 143 1.61 6.44 -22.72
C LEU A 143 1.97 7.35 -23.91
N GLN A 144 1.71 8.66 -23.82
CA GLN A 144 2.11 9.62 -24.85
C GLN A 144 3.63 9.69 -25.06
N THR A 145 4.39 9.59 -23.97
CA THR A 145 5.86 9.58 -24.04
C THR A 145 6.38 8.42 -24.89
N PHE A 146 5.64 7.31 -24.97
CA PHE A 146 5.94 6.15 -25.81
C PHE A 146 5.18 6.14 -27.15
N GLY A 147 4.65 7.28 -27.59
CA GLY A 147 4.07 7.47 -28.92
C GLY A 147 2.60 7.08 -29.07
N VAL A 148 1.88 6.83 -27.98
CA VAL A 148 0.42 6.62 -28.02
C VAL A 148 -0.28 7.98 -28.16
N PRO A 149 -1.16 8.19 -29.16
CA PRO A 149 -1.89 9.44 -29.29
C PRO A 149 -2.71 9.79 -28.05
N LEU A 150 -2.87 11.10 -27.81
CA LEU A 150 -3.48 11.62 -26.58
C LEU A 150 -4.91 11.09 -26.35
N ASP A 151 -5.73 11.04 -27.40
CA ASP A 151 -7.10 10.55 -27.36
C ASP A 151 -7.15 9.06 -26.94
N VAL A 152 -6.28 8.24 -27.49
CA VAL A 152 -6.15 6.82 -27.16
C VAL A 152 -5.60 6.64 -25.76
N ALA A 153 -4.54 7.38 -25.40
CA ALA A 153 -3.91 7.31 -24.09
C ALA A 153 -4.87 7.70 -22.97
N ALA A 154 -5.61 8.81 -23.15
CA ALA A 154 -6.64 9.25 -22.21
C ALA A 154 -7.75 8.21 -22.06
N THR A 155 -8.26 7.70 -23.19
CA THR A 155 -9.30 6.66 -23.18
C THR A 155 -8.83 5.38 -22.49
N ALA A 156 -7.63 4.90 -22.82
CA ALA A 156 -7.03 3.73 -22.21
C ALA A 156 -6.85 3.91 -20.69
N SER A 157 -6.45 5.12 -20.26
CA SER A 157 -6.24 5.43 -18.86
C SER A 157 -7.53 5.33 -18.05
N VAL A 158 -8.63 5.90 -18.57
CA VAL A 158 -9.95 5.90 -17.94
C VAL A 158 -10.54 4.49 -17.92
N LEU A 159 -10.46 3.75 -19.03
CA LEU A 159 -10.97 2.37 -19.10
C LEU A 159 -10.22 1.43 -18.16
N THR A 160 -8.89 1.59 -18.05
CA THR A 160 -8.08 0.82 -17.10
C THR A 160 -8.52 1.11 -15.67
N ARG A 161 -8.72 2.39 -15.31
CA ARG A 161 -9.20 2.79 -13.98
C ARG A 161 -10.64 2.35 -13.71
N LEU A 162 -11.48 2.29 -14.73
CA LEU A 162 -12.81 1.71 -14.62
C LEU A 162 -12.71 0.26 -14.14
N ALA A 163 -11.85 -0.53 -14.78
CA ALA A 163 -11.58 -1.93 -14.42
C ALA A 163 -10.95 -2.10 -13.02
N THR A 164 -9.91 -1.30 -12.70
CA THR A 164 -9.10 -1.56 -11.51
C THR A 164 -9.56 -0.83 -10.26
N PHE A 165 -10.38 0.22 -10.39
CA PHE A 165 -10.83 1.03 -9.25
C PHE A 165 -12.35 1.06 -9.16
N TRP A 166 -13.03 1.45 -10.23
CA TRP A 166 -14.49 1.67 -10.17
C TRP A 166 -15.30 0.37 -10.13
N PHE A 167 -14.80 -0.72 -10.72
CA PHE A 167 -15.39 -2.05 -10.54
C PHE A 167 -14.93 -2.74 -9.25
N ASP A 168 -13.70 -2.48 -8.80
CA ASP A 168 -13.19 -3.06 -7.56
C ASP A 168 -13.94 -2.54 -6.33
N LEU A 169 -14.17 -1.23 -6.26
CA LEU A 169 -14.81 -0.56 -5.13
C LEU A 169 -16.18 -1.16 -4.74
N PRO A 170 -17.17 -1.33 -5.63
CA PRO A 170 -18.46 -1.92 -5.27
C PRO A 170 -18.37 -3.42 -4.92
N VAL A 171 -17.33 -4.13 -5.35
CA VAL A 171 -17.14 -5.55 -5.02
C VAL A 171 -16.47 -5.70 -3.66
N THR A 172 -15.44 -4.90 -3.38
CA THR A 172 -14.64 -5.01 -2.17
C THR A 172 -15.23 -4.22 -1.00
N ALA A 173 -15.87 -3.08 -1.24
CA ALA A 173 -16.43 -2.25 -0.17
C ALA A 173 -17.51 -2.96 0.67
N PRO A 174 -18.48 -3.70 0.09
CA PRO A 174 -19.47 -4.43 0.88
C PRO A 174 -18.83 -5.54 1.72
N ALA A 175 -17.90 -6.30 1.15
CA ALA A 175 -17.18 -7.34 1.87
C ALA A 175 -16.37 -6.74 3.03
N ALA A 176 -15.58 -5.70 2.76
CA ALA A 176 -14.79 -5.01 3.76
C ALA A 176 -15.67 -4.41 4.88
N SER A 177 -16.80 -3.80 4.52
CA SER A 177 -17.75 -3.23 5.48
C SER A 177 -18.39 -4.31 6.35
N TYR A 178 -18.83 -5.42 5.74
CA TYR A 178 -19.45 -6.53 6.46
C TYR A 178 -18.49 -7.19 7.46
N TYR A 179 -17.29 -7.56 7.01
CA TYR A 179 -16.30 -8.16 7.89
C TYR A 179 -15.76 -7.16 8.92
N GLY A 180 -15.52 -5.91 8.52
CA GLY A 180 -15.08 -4.86 9.43
C GLY A 180 -16.04 -4.68 10.61
N VAL A 181 -17.33 -4.50 10.33
CA VAL A 181 -18.37 -4.36 11.36
C VAL A 181 -18.47 -5.63 12.23
N LYS A 182 -18.43 -6.82 11.61
CA LYS A 182 -18.49 -8.10 12.34
C LYS A 182 -17.33 -8.28 13.33
N TYR A 183 -16.11 -7.94 12.93
CA TYR A 183 -14.94 -8.08 13.81
C TYR A 183 -14.88 -7.00 14.89
N LEU A 184 -15.31 -5.76 14.59
CA LEU A 184 -15.41 -4.70 15.60
C LEU A 184 -16.41 -5.07 16.70
N MET A 185 -17.61 -5.55 16.34
CA MET A 185 -18.61 -5.98 17.32
C MET A 185 -18.14 -7.19 18.15
N LYS A 186 -17.40 -8.13 17.53
CA LYS A 186 -16.83 -9.28 18.25
C LYS A 186 -15.75 -8.87 19.24
N GLY A 187 -14.95 -7.85 18.93
CA GLY A 187 -13.95 -7.29 19.84
C GLY A 187 -14.59 -6.67 21.08
N MET A 188 -15.59 -5.80 20.88
CA MET A 188 -16.31 -5.14 21.98
C MET A 188 -17.00 -6.14 22.93
N SER A 189 -17.61 -7.20 22.40
CA SER A 189 -18.26 -8.23 23.23
C SER A 189 -17.27 -9.05 24.07
N ARG A 190 -15.97 -9.01 23.74
CA ARG A 190 -14.90 -9.74 24.43
C ARG A 190 -14.27 -8.93 25.56
N GLU A 191 -14.34 -7.60 25.49
CA GLU A 191 -13.91 -6.69 26.56
C GLU A 191 -14.99 -6.46 27.63
N ALA A 192 -16.26 -6.73 27.29
CA ALA A 192 -17.40 -6.59 28.19
C ALA A 192 -17.69 -7.82 29.08
N ASN A 193 -16.98 -8.93 28.89
CA ASN A 193 -17.06 -10.17 29.67
C ASN A 193 -15.71 -10.45 30.35
#